data_AF-A0A519UG89-F1
#
_entry.id   AF-A0A519UG89-F1
#
_cell.length_a   1.000
_cell.length_b   1.000
_cell.length_c   1.000
_cell.angle_alpha   90.00
_cell.angle_beta   90.00
_cell.angle_gamma   90.00
#
_symmetry.space_group_name_H-M   'P 1'
#
loop_
_entity.id
_entity.type
_entity.pdbx_description
1 polymer ?
#
loop_
_entity_poly.entity_id
_entity_poly.type
_entity_poly.pdbx_seq_one_letter_code
_entity_poly.pdbx_strand_id
1 'polypeptide(L)'
;MRLPTQPGAPFEVDGVVPGHALPWGPGAAVQVDPSTGRVLAVRRAWQAAWPAQWEALVGPLHFGTFGGWPVRVLYVVVGLTPGLLALTGFALWYRRRAKRV
;
A
#
# COMPACT_ATOMS: atom_id res chain seq x y z
N MET A 1 -11.97 2.95 -6.39
CA MET A 1 -13.44 3.05 -6.53
C MET A 1 -14.08 2.01 -5.62
N ARG A 2 -14.86 2.46 -4.64
CA ARG A 2 -15.60 1.61 -3.71
C ARG A 2 -17.09 1.75 -4.02
N LEU A 3 -17.70 0.62 -4.33
CA LEU A 3 -19.13 0.54 -4.62
C LEU A 3 -19.92 0.50 -3.30
N PRO A 4 -21.15 1.04 -3.30
CA PRO A 4 -21.98 1.05 -2.11
C PRO A 4 -22.43 -0.37 -1.78
N THR A 5 -22.28 -0.77 -0.54
CA THR A 5 -22.67 -2.09 -0.03
C THR A 5 -24.09 -2.11 0.54
N GLN A 6 -24.73 -0.95 0.68
CA GLN A 6 -26.09 -0.77 1.20
C GLN A 6 -26.91 0.19 0.33
N PRO A 7 -28.24 0.03 0.26
CA PRO A 7 -29.12 0.98 -0.42
C PRO A 7 -28.96 2.40 0.16
N GLY A 8 -28.73 3.39 -0.71
CA GLY A 8 -28.55 4.79 -0.33
C GLY A 8 -27.16 5.17 0.20
N ALA A 9 -26.23 4.23 0.34
CA ALA A 9 -24.86 4.55 0.70
C ALA A 9 -24.14 5.27 -0.46
N PRO A 10 -23.26 6.25 -0.19
CA PRO A 10 -22.48 6.90 -1.23
C PRO A 10 -21.46 5.96 -1.85
N PHE A 11 -21.18 6.15 -3.13
CA PHE A 11 -20.04 5.50 -3.78
C PHE A 11 -18.82 6.42 -3.72
N GLU A 12 -17.63 5.84 -3.56
CA GLU A 12 -16.38 6.57 -3.40
C GLU A 12 -15.48 6.33 -4.62
N VAL A 13 -15.02 7.42 -5.24
CA VAL A 13 -14.05 7.36 -6.34
C VAL A 13 -12.72 7.89 -5.85
N ASP A 14 -11.75 7.00 -5.75
CA ASP A 14 -10.36 7.32 -5.44
C ASP A 14 -9.63 7.76 -6.72
N GLY A 15 -8.84 8.83 -6.62
CA GLY A 15 -8.07 9.34 -7.75
C GLY A 15 -6.84 10.13 -7.33
N VAL A 16 -5.94 10.30 -8.29
CA VAL A 16 -4.78 11.20 -8.17
C VAL A 16 -5.23 12.58 -8.61
N VAL A 17 -4.98 13.61 -7.79
CA VAL A 17 -5.34 15.01 -8.11
C VAL A 17 -4.09 15.90 -8.18
N PRO A 18 -4.13 16.98 -8.98
CA PRO A 18 -3.04 17.95 -9.06
C PRO A 18 -2.72 18.54 -7.67
N GLY A 19 -1.43 18.63 -7.32
CA GLY A 19 -0.97 19.08 -6.00
C GLY A 19 -0.65 17.95 -5.01
N HIS A 20 -0.81 16.69 -5.41
CA HIS A 20 -0.32 15.54 -4.65
C HIS A 20 1.15 15.27 -4.95
N ALA A 21 2.00 15.17 -3.92
CA ALA A 21 3.45 15.08 -4.06
C ALA A 21 3.94 13.75 -4.67
N LEU A 22 3.13 12.69 -4.60
CA LEU A 22 3.51 11.34 -5.05
C LEU A 22 2.38 10.77 -5.93
N PRO A 23 2.59 10.55 -7.23
CA PRO A 23 1.55 10.02 -8.13
C PRO A 23 1.03 8.63 -7.74
N TRP A 24 1.68 7.96 -6.77
CA TRP A 24 1.36 6.63 -6.27
C TRP A 24 1.08 6.60 -4.76
N GLY A 25 1.03 7.76 -4.10
CA GLY A 25 0.68 7.89 -2.68
C GLY A 25 -0.83 7.93 -2.43
N PRO A 26 -1.29 8.00 -1.17
CA PRO A 26 -2.72 8.03 -0.86
C PRO A 26 -3.38 9.25 -1.50
N GLY A 27 -4.32 8.99 -2.41
CA GLY A 27 -4.91 10.01 -3.28
C GLY A 27 -6.00 10.84 -2.59
N ALA A 28 -6.80 11.50 -3.42
CA ALA A 28 -8.05 12.11 -2.99
C ALA A 28 -9.20 11.14 -3.31
N ALA A 29 -10.20 11.13 -2.43
CA ALA A 29 -11.41 10.35 -2.61
C ALA A 29 -12.61 11.29 -2.66
N VAL A 30 -13.49 11.09 -3.64
CA VAL A 30 -14.73 11.85 -3.80
C VAL A 30 -15.90 10.92 -3.53
N GLN A 31 -16.74 11.30 -2.58
CA GLN A 31 -17.98 10.59 -2.27
C GLN A 31 -19.13 11.23 -3.05
N VAL A 32 -19.90 10.40 -3.75
CA VAL A 32 -20.99 10.84 -4.62
C VAL A 32 -22.25 10.07 -4.25
N ASP A 33 -23.38 10.79 -4.23
CA ASP A 33 -24.69 10.20 -4.07
C ASP A 33 -25.07 9.40 -5.33
N PRO A 34 -25.37 8.09 -5.22
CA PRO A 34 -25.64 7.24 -6.38
C PRO A 34 -26.96 7.55 -7.08
N SER A 35 -27.92 8.18 -6.40
CA SER A 35 -29.26 8.46 -6.92
C SER A 35 -29.36 9.80 -7.63
N THR A 36 -28.59 10.79 -7.16
CA THR A 36 -28.65 12.18 -7.66
C THR A 36 -27.39 12.61 -8.39
N GLY A 37 -26.28 11.88 -8.25
CA GLY A 37 -24.98 12.26 -8.79
C GLY A 37 -24.32 13.42 -8.05
N ARG A 38 -24.86 13.85 -6.91
CA ARG A 38 -24.33 14.99 -6.14
C ARG A 38 -23.07 14.60 -5.38
N VAL A 39 -22.03 15.44 -5.44
CA VAL A 39 -20.82 15.27 -4.62
C VAL A 39 -21.16 15.60 -3.16
N LEU A 40 -20.94 14.63 -2.27
CA LEU A 40 -21.20 14.77 -0.84
C LEU A 40 -19.96 15.23 -0.08
N ALA A 41 -18.78 14.69 -0.43
CA ALA A 41 -17.53 15.00 0.26
C ALA A 41 -16.32 14.80 -0.65
N VAL A 42 -15.27 15.59 -0.42
CA VAL A 42 -13.94 15.44 -1.03
C VAL A 42 -12.93 15.24 0.10
N ARG A 43 -12.40 14.03 0.23
CA ARG A 43 -11.37 13.69 1.20
C ARG A 43 -10.00 13.77 0.55
N ARG A 44 -9.09 14.49 1.17
CA ARG A 44 -7.67 14.56 0.76
C ARG A 44 -6.85 13.97 1.87
N ALA A 45 -6.13 12.88 1.59
CA ALA A 45 -5.38 12.16 2.61
C ALA A 45 -4.40 13.07 3.35
N TRP A 46 -3.72 14.00 2.67
CA TRP A 46 -2.75 14.94 3.26
C TRP A 46 -3.36 16.11 4.06
N GLN A 47 -4.67 16.31 4.00
CA GLN A 47 -5.39 17.32 4.81
C GLN A 47 -6.15 16.69 5.97
N ALA A 48 -6.16 15.36 6.08
CA ALA A 48 -6.81 14.65 7.16
C ALA A 48 -6.04 14.80 8.49
N ALA A 49 -6.70 14.50 9.62
CA ALA A 49 -6.02 14.43 10.91
C ALA A 49 -4.93 13.35 10.91
N TRP A 50 -3.90 13.53 11.75
CA TRP A 50 -2.74 12.64 11.83
C TRP A 50 -3.05 11.13 11.82
N PRO A 51 -4.02 10.60 12.60
CA PRO A 51 -4.31 9.17 12.58
C PRO A 51 -4.77 8.67 11.20
N ALA A 52 -5.58 9.45 10.49
CA ALA A 52 -6.07 9.12 9.16
C ALA A 52 -4.96 9.25 8.10
N GLN A 53 -4.01 10.16 8.27
CA GLN A 53 -2.81 10.24 7.43
C GLN A 53 -1.96 8.97 7.58
N TRP A 54 -1.73 8.52 8.82
CA TRP A 54 -0.98 7.31 9.10
C TRP A 54 -1.61 6.09 8.45
N GLU A 55 -2.91 5.90 8.64
CA GLU A 55 -3.66 4.78 8.04
C GLU A 55 -3.55 4.78 6.50
N ALA A 56 -3.60 5.97 5.89
CA ALA A 56 -3.46 6.13 4.45
C ALA A 56 -2.05 5.79 3.93
N LEU A 57 -1.01 5.84 4.78
CA LEU A 57 0.37 5.47 4.42
C LEU A 57 0.65 3.97 4.54
N VAL A 58 -0.10 3.24 5.38
CA VAL A 58 0.12 1.80 5.62
C VAL A 58 0.07 1.00 4.33
N GLY A 59 -0.96 1.20 3.50
CA GLY A 59 -1.11 0.50 2.23
C GLY A 59 0.08 0.73 1.28
N PRO A 60 0.39 1.98 0.91
CA PRO A 60 1.52 2.29 0.05
C PRO A 60 2.86 1.78 0.56
N LEU A 61 3.11 1.85 1.87
CA LEU A 61 4.31 1.31 2.49
C LEU A 61 4.33 -0.22 2.44
N HIS A 62 3.21 -0.89 2.72
CA HIS A 62 3.13 -2.35 2.66
C HIS A 62 3.43 -2.88 1.25
N PHE A 63 2.90 -2.23 0.22
CA PHE A 63 3.08 -2.63 -1.18
C PHE A 63 4.32 -2.01 -1.85
N GLY A 64 5.06 -1.14 -1.17
CA GLY A 64 6.23 -0.45 -1.73
C GLY A 64 5.89 0.47 -2.92
N THR A 65 4.65 0.97 -3.01
CA THR A 65 4.19 1.74 -4.18
C THR A 65 4.48 3.23 -4.09
N PHE A 66 4.90 3.75 -2.94
CA PHE A 66 5.06 5.18 -2.72
C PHE A 66 6.21 5.83 -3.52
N GLY A 67 7.36 5.17 -3.70
CA GLY A 67 8.54 5.77 -4.35
C GLY A 67 8.82 5.31 -5.78
N GLY A 68 7.81 4.81 -6.49
CA GLY A 68 7.95 4.40 -7.89
C GLY A 68 8.89 3.21 -8.09
N TRP A 69 9.54 3.15 -9.26
CA TRP A 69 10.41 2.02 -9.66
C TRP A 69 11.61 1.77 -8.73
N PRO A 70 12.37 2.78 -8.26
CA PRO A 70 13.51 2.53 -7.38
C PRO A 70 13.13 1.83 -6.08
N VAL A 71 12.03 2.24 -5.45
CA VAL A 71 11.54 1.62 -4.20
C VAL A 71 11.06 0.20 -4.46
N ARG A 72 10.39 -0.07 -5.59
CA ARG A 72 9.98 -1.43 -5.95
C ARG A 72 11.17 -2.38 -6.11
N VAL A 73 12.25 -1.93 -6.75
CA VAL A 73 13.49 -2.73 -6.89
C VAL A 73 14.09 -3.01 -5.51
N LEU A 74 14.17 -2.01 -4.65
CA LEU A 74 14.65 -2.18 -3.27
C LEU A 74 13.81 -3.21 -2.51
N TYR A 75 12.47 -3.16 -2.63
CA TYR A 75 11.56 -4.13 -2.01
C TYR A 75 11.82 -5.56 -2.49
N VAL A 76 12.09 -5.76 -3.77
CA VAL A 76 12.45 -7.10 -4.31
C VAL A 76 13.75 -7.59 -3.69
N VAL A 77 14.79 -6.76 -3.64
CA VAL A 77 16.09 -7.13 -3.05
C VAL A 77 15.95 -7.50 -1.58
N VAL A 78 15.26 -6.66 -0.79
CA VAL A 78 15.01 -6.92 0.62
C VAL A 78 14.15 -8.18 0.80
N GLY A 79 13.11 -8.34 -0.02
CA GLY A 79 12.19 -9.50 0.03
C GLY A 79 12.85 -10.83 -0.32
N LEU A 80 13.93 -10.84 -1.11
CA LEU A 80 14.72 -12.05 -1.39
C LEU A 80 15.66 -12.45 -0.24
N THR A 81 15.95 -11.52 0.68
CA THR A 81 16.92 -11.73 1.77
C THR A 81 16.53 -12.89 2.70
N PRO A 82 15.28 -13.04 3.17
CA PRO A 82 14.88 -14.19 3.98
C PRO A 82 15.06 -15.54 3.28
N GLY A 83 14.81 -15.61 1.97
CA GLY A 83 15.01 -16.83 1.18
C GLY A 83 16.50 -17.20 1.08
N LEU A 84 17.36 -16.21 0.83
CA LEU A 84 18.81 -16.41 0.82
C LEU A 84 19.33 -16.84 2.20
N LEU A 85 18.85 -16.21 3.28
CA LEU A 85 19.19 -16.58 4.66
C LEU A 85 18.72 -18.00 5.00
N ALA A 86 17.54 -18.42 4.55
CA ALA A 86 17.05 -19.78 4.76
C ALA A 86 17.93 -20.83 4.06
N LEU A 87 18.29 -20.59 2.79
CA LEU A 87 19.15 -21.49 2.01
C LEU A 87 20.56 -21.58 2.61
N THR A 88 21.16 -20.45 2.95
CA THR A 88 22.49 -20.41 3.56
C THR A 88 22.50 -21.04 4.96
N GLY A 89 21.48 -20.76 5.78
CA GLY A 89 21.30 -21.41 7.08
C GLY A 89 21.17 -22.92 6.98
N PHE A 90 20.38 -23.42 6.02
CA PHE A 90 20.25 -24.85 5.75
C PHE A 90 21.57 -25.48 5.29
N ALA A 91 22.29 -24.83 4.37
CA ALA A 91 23.59 -25.32 3.90
C ALA A 91 24.62 -25.42 5.04
N LEU A 92 24.66 -24.43 5.94
CA LEU A 92 25.51 -24.45 7.13
C LEU A 92 25.12 -25.59 8.09
N TRP A 93 23.83 -25.80 8.31
CA TRP A 93 23.33 -26.91 9.13
C TRP A 93 23.72 -28.27 8.53
N TYR A 94 23.53 -28.48 7.23
CA TYR A 94 23.85 -29.73 6.55
C TYR A 94 25.34 -30.05 6.64
N ARG A 95 26.21 -29.07 6.37
CA ARG A 95 27.67 -29.21 6.49
C ARG A 95 28.11 -29.56 7.91
N ARG A 96 27.46 -29.00 8.94
CA ARG A 96 27.73 -29.33 10.35
C ARG A 96 27.30 -30.76 10.68
N ARG A 97 26.15 -31.20 10.16
CA ARG A 97 25.64 -32.56 10.38
C ARG A 97 26.54 -33.60 9.71
N ALA A 98 26.96 -33.40 8.47
CA ALA A 98 27.84 -34.31 7.74
C ALA A 98 29.22 -34.49 8.38
N LYS A 99 29.69 -33.54 9.20
CA LYS A 99 30.96 -33.68 9.97
C LYS A 99 30.80 -34.41 11.30
N ARG A 100 29.56 -34.66 11.76
CA ARG A 100 29.27 -35.37 13.01
C ARG A 100 28.91 -36.85 12.79
N VAL A 101 28.74 -37.26 11.53
CA VAL A 101 28.57 -38.65 11.10
C VAL A 101 29.92 -39.15 10.63
#